data_AF-A0A945FHE6-F1
#
_entry.id   AF-A0A945FHE6-F1
#
_cell.length_a   1.000
_cell.length_b   1.000
_cell.length_c   1.000
_cell.angle_alpha   90.00
_cell.angle_beta   90.00
_cell.angle_gamma   90.00
#
_symmetry.space_group_name_H-M   'P 1'
#
loop_
_entity.id
_entity.type
_entity.pdbx_description
1 polymer ?
#
loop_
_entity_poly.entity_id
_entity_poly.type
_entity_poly.pdbx_seq_one_letter_code
_entity_poly.pdbx_strand_id
1 'polypeptide(L)' 'KVIDRAEDLGHLGVGASGDVAVLELENGSFELTDSMEKILMGEQRLTCRASVRDGKIWWQDGNQ' A
#
# COMPACT_ATOMS: atom_id res chain seq x y z
N LYS A 1 10.12 12.59 4.91
CA LYS A 1 10.70 12.78 6.28
C LYS A 1 12.20 12.48 6.34
N VAL A 2 12.68 11.30 5.91
CA VAL A 2 14.13 11.03 5.72
C VAL A 2 14.64 11.58 4.39
N ILE A 3 13.77 11.61 3.37
CA ILE A 3 14.07 12.10 2.01
C ILE A 3 13.74 13.59 1.81
N ASP A 4 13.57 14.36 2.89
CA ASP A 4 13.28 15.81 2.83
C ASP A 4 12.08 16.23 1.97
N ARG A 5 11.02 15.41 1.98
CA ARG A 5 9.77 15.64 1.22
C ARG A 5 8.51 15.58 2.08
N ALA A 6 8.65 15.72 3.40
CA ALA A 6 7.53 15.52 4.33
C ALA A 6 6.43 16.58 4.24
N GLU A 7 6.71 17.72 3.61
CA GLU A 7 5.74 18.79 3.40
C GLU A 7 4.74 18.48 2.28
N ASP A 8 5.08 17.54 1.38
CA ASP A 8 4.34 17.24 0.16
C ASP A 8 3.98 15.75 0.01
N LEU A 9 4.84 14.84 0.51
CA LEU A 9 4.69 13.40 0.36
C LEU A 9 4.57 12.65 1.70
N GLY A 10 3.84 11.53 1.65
CA GLY A 10 3.79 10.56 2.75
C GLY A 10 2.80 10.90 3.86
N HIS A 11 1.83 11.79 3.60
CA HIS A 11 0.73 12.11 4.51
C HIS A 11 -0.53 12.49 3.73
N LEU A 12 -1.69 12.44 4.40
CA LEU A 12 -3.01 12.75 3.82
C LEU A 12 -3.53 14.13 4.26
N GLY A 13 -2.61 15.06 4.56
CA GLY A 13 -2.96 16.40 5.02
C GLY A 13 -3.41 17.29 3.86
N VAL A 14 -4.17 18.34 4.17
CA VAL A 14 -4.56 19.35 3.17
C VAL A 14 -3.30 19.97 2.56
N GLY A 15 -3.27 20.07 1.23
CA GLY A 15 -2.15 20.64 0.47
C GLY A 15 -1.06 19.63 0.05
N ALA A 16 -1.12 18.38 0.55
CA ALA A 16 -0.24 17.31 0.08
C ALA A 16 -0.58 16.86 -1.34
N SER A 17 0.37 16.19 -2.01
CA SER A 17 0.11 15.46 -3.24
C SER A 17 -1.07 14.48 -3.06
N GLY A 18 -1.92 14.36 -4.07
CA GLY A 18 -3.08 13.46 -4.09
C GLY A 18 -2.70 11.99 -4.30
N ASP A 19 -1.70 11.51 -3.55
CA ASP A 19 -1.15 10.16 -3.67
C ASP A 19 -1.68 9.25 -2.54
N VAL A 20 -2.37 8.17 -2.90
CA VAL A 20 -3.02 7.27 -1.95
C VAL A 20 -2.86 5.82 -2.39
N ALA A 21 -2.53 4.94 -1.44
CA ALA A 21 -2.69 3.50 -1.59
C ALA A 21 -3.92 3.04 -0.79
N VAL A 22 -4.87 2.38 -1.47
CA VAL A 22 -6.02 1.76 -0.82
C VAL A 22 -5.68 0.29 -0.63
N LEU A 23 -5.62 -0.14 0.63
CA LEU A 23 -5.28 -1.51 1.00
C LEU A 23 -6.48 -2.19 1.65
N GLU A 24 -6.71 -3.46 1.32
CA GLU A 24 -7.63 -4.32 2.04
C GLU A 24 -6.86 -5.24 3.00
N LEU A 25 -7.39 -5.40 4.21
CA LEU A 25 -6.93 -6.39 5.17
C LEU A 25 -7.71 -7.69 4.98
N GLU A 26 -7.05 -8.70 4.44
CA GLU A 26 -7.58 -10.05 4.30
C GLU A 26 -7.25 -10.86 5.56
N ASN A 27 -8.22 -11.60 6.10
CA ASN A 27 -8.00 -12.59 7.15
C ASN A 27 -7.94 -13.99 6.52
N GLY A 28 -7.01 -14.84 6.94
CA GLY A 28 -6.80 -16.15 6.33
C GLY A 28 -5.57 -16.86 6.87
N SER A 29 -4.97 -17.75 6.07
CA SER A 29 -3.67 -18.36 6.35
C SER A 29 -2.79 -18.15 5.13
N PHE A 30 -1.72 -17.37 5.29
CA PHE A 30 -0.85 -16.94 4.22
C PHE A 30 0.59 -17.31 4.53
N GLU A 31 1.31 -17.88 3.56
CA GLU A 31 2.76 -18.05 3.66
C GLU A 31 3.46 -16.71 3.38
N LEU A 32 4.26 -16.25 4.34
CA LEU A 32 5.12 -15.08 4.22
C LEU A 32 6.57 -15.56 4.25
N THR A 33 7.24 -15.51 3.10
CA THR A 33 8.61 -16.00 2.94
C THR A 33 9.61 -14.85 3.04
N ASP A 34 10.65 -15.01 3.87
CA ASP A 34 11.74 -14.05 3.98
C ASP A 34 12.87 -14.29 2.96
N SER A 35 13.88 -13.42 2.95
CA SER A 35 15.04 -13.54 2.04
C SER A 35 15.95 -14.73 2.32
N MET A 36 15.75 -15.44 3.44
CA MET A 36 16.46 -16.67 3.81
C MET A 36 15.57 -17.92 3.58
N GLU A 37 14.48 -17.78 2.82
CA GLU A 37 13.52 -18.83 2.51
C GLU A 37 12.78 -19.40 3.75
N LYS A 38 12.78 -18.68 4.88
CA LYS A 38 11.97 -19.08 6.04
C LYS A 38 10.54 -18.68 5.81
N ILE A 39 9.62 -19.57 6.19
CA ILE A 39 8.18 -19.37 6.06
C ILE A 39 7.59 -19.01 7.42
N LEU A 40 6.87 -17.89 7.46
CA LEU A 40 5.97 -17.51 8.54
C LEU A 40 4.53 -17.67 8.06
N MET A 41 3.69 -18.35 8.83
CA MET A 41 2.25 -18.40 8.58
C MET A 41 1.59 -17.14 9.17
N GLY A 42 1.12 -16.24 8.31
CA GLY A 42 0.37 -15.05 8.69
C GLY A 42 -1.14 -15.33 8.73
N GLU A 43 -1.80 -14.81 9.76
CA GLU A 43 -3.28 -14.85 9.88
C GLU A 43 -3.96 -13.73 9.07
N GLN A 44 -3.16 -12.76 8.60
CA GLN A 44 -3.62 -11.60 7.86
C GLN A 44 -2.64 -11.20 6.76
N ARG A 45 -3.16 -10.57 5.70
CA ARG A 45 -2.35 -9.95 4.64
C ARG A 45 -3.01 -8.68 4.13
N LEU A 46 -2.19 -7.70 3.74
CA LEU A 46 -2.66 -6.51 3.04
C LEU A 46 -2.57 -6.73 1.52
N THR A 47 -3.66 -6.50 0.80
CA THR A 47 -3.69 -6.49 -0.67
C THR A 47 -4.03 -5.10 -1.19
N CYS A 48 -3.44 -4.71 -2.32
CA CYS A 48 -3.72 -3.42 -2.93
C CYS A 48 -5.05 -3.49 -3.68
N ARG A 49 -5.97 -2.58 -3.38
CA ARG A 49 -7.25 -2.44 -4.11
C ARG A 49 -7.23 -1.28 -5.10
N ALA A 50 -6.48 -0.22 -4.82
CA ALA A 50 -6.26 0.86 -5.76
C ALA A 50 -5.02 1.68 -5.42
N SER A 51 -4.46 2.35 -6.43
CA SER A 51 -3.51 3.44 -6.25
C SER A 51 -4.03 4.69 -6.94
N VAL A 52 -3.96 5.80 -6.22
CA VAL A 52 -4.21 7.14 -6.73
C VAL A 52 -2.87 7.85 -6.83
N ARG A 53 -2.62 8.47 -7.97
CA ARG A 53 -1.44 9.31 -8.19
C ARG A 53 -1.91 10.68 -8.68
N ASP A 54 -1.45 11.73 -8.01
CA ASP A 54 -1.80 13.12 -8.36
C ASP A 54 -3.33 13.31 -8.53
N GLY A 55 -4.11 12.75 -7.60
CA GLY A 55 -5.57 12.83 -7.59
C GLY A 55 -6.28 11.97 -8.65
N LYS A 56 -5.57 11.13 -9.41
CA LYS A 56 -6.16 10.25 -10.43
C LYS A 56 -5.98 8.79 -10.08
N ILE A 57 -7.00 7.97 -10.34
CA ILE A 57 -6.87 6.52 -10.25
C ILE A 57 -5.83 6.07 -11.28
N TRP A 58 -4.72 5.54 -10.79
CA TRP A 58 -3.63 5.03 -11.63
C TRP A 58 -3.79 3.52 -11.86
N TRP A 59 -4.22 2.80 -10.83
CA TRP A 59 -4.48 1.36 -10.88
C TRP A 59 -5.62 1.02 -9.92
N GLN A 60 -6.45 0.05 -10.27
CA GLN A 60 -7.46 -0.53 -9.38
C GLN A 60 -7.63 -2.03 -9.65
N ASP A 61 -7.86 -2.77 -8.57
CA ASP A 61 -8.13 -4.21 -8.60
C ASP A 61 -9.43 -4.49 -9.37
N GLY A 62 -9.46 -5.58 -10.15
CA GLY A 62 -10.63 -5.99 -10.94
C GLY A 62 -10.85 -5.27 -12.28
N ASN A 63 -10.03 -4.27 -12.66
CA ASN A 63 -10.03 -3.71 -14.02
C ASN A 63 -8.85 -4.28 -14.84
N GLN A 64 -9.17 -5.18 -15.77
CA GLN A 64 -8.50 -5.25 -17.08
C GLN A 64 -9.49 -4.87 -18.15
#